data_AF-A0A2X3DG66-F1
#
_entry.id   AF-A0A2X3DG66-F1
#
_cell.length_a   1.000
_cell.length_b   1.000
_cell.length_c   1.000
_cell.angle_alpha   90.00
_cell.angle_beta   90.00
_cell.angle_gamma   90.00
#
_symmetry.space_group_name_H-M   'P 1'
#
loop_
_entity.id
_entity.type
_entity.pdbx_description
1 polymer ?
#
loop_
_entity_poly.entity_id
_entity_poly.type
_entity_poly.pdbx_seq_one_letter_code
_entity_poly.pdbx_strand_id
1 'polypeptide(L)'
;MAHTIKALAISIGAALALTSLPSHAEITLLKQDPQAGDPLSRLNFTVGGSIRPQFNMMTGDGDKGSYKRNGFDGGTRFRFAADYYLFDDISWISYYELGVNIPALFDWDNHYAEGANNTTRRMLYTGLKKRYLGYVNLRAAEQHLL
;
A
#
# COMPACT_ATOMS: atom_id res chain seq x y z
N MET A 1 43.25 -10.40 -16.65
CA MET A 1 42.64 -9.80 -15.45
C MET A 1 41.70 -8.62 -15.74
N ALA A 2 41.98 -7.73 -16.71
CA ALA A 2 41.09 -6.60 -17.01
C ALA A 2 39.70 -6.97 -17.61
N HIS A 3 39.60 -8.06 -18.38
CA HIS A 3 38.33 -8.47 -19.00
C HIS A 3 37.34 -9.12 -18.02
N THR A 4 37.83 -9.82 -17.00
CA THR A 4 37.00 -10.48 -15.98
C THR A 4 36.38 -9.47 -15.01
N ILE A 5 37.07 -8.37 -14.70
CA ILE A 5 36.55 -7.29 -13.85
C ILE A 5 35.42 -6.52 -14.55
N LYS A 6 35.53 -6.28 -15.86
CA LYS A 6 34.46 -5.62 -16.65
C LYS A 6 33.20 -6.48 -16.74
N ALA A 7 33.34 -7.79 -16.96
CA ALA A 7 32.20 -8.70 -17.01
C ALA A 7 31.47 -8.79 -15.66
N LEU A 8 32.23 -8.80 -14.55
CA LEU A 8 31.68 -8.81 -13.19
C LEU A 8 30.95 -7.50 -12.84
N ALA A 9 31.50 -6.36 -13.25
CA ALA A 9 30.85 -5.06 -13.03
C ALA A 9 29.54 -4.92 -13.82
N ILE A 10 29.52 -5.41 -15.08
CA ILE A 10 28.33 -5.39 -15.94
C ILE A 10 27.25 -6.33 -15.37
N SER A 11 27.62 -7.51 -14.88
CA SER A 11 26.65 -8.44 -14.30
C SER A 11 26.07 -7.97 -12.97
N ILE A 12 26.86 -7.30 -12.12
CA ILE A 12 26.37 -6.68 -10.87
C ILE A 12 25.41 -5.50 -11.18
N GLY A 13 25.75 -4.66 -12.15
CA GLY A 13 24.88 -3.55 -12.57
C GLY A 13 23.54 -4.03 -13.14
N ALA A 14 23.54 -5.10 -13.94
CA ALA A 14 22.33 -5.71 -14.48
C ALA A 14 21.47 -6.37 -13.37
N ALA A 15 22.10 -7.01 -12.38
CA ALA A 15 21.39 -7.62 -11.25
C ALA A 15 20.67 -6.57 -10.38
N LEU A 16 21.30 -5.42 -10.10
CA LEU A 16 20.69 -4.32 -9.35
C LEU A 16 19.52 -3.67 -10.08
N ALA A 17 19.55 -3.61 -11.41
CA ALA A 17 18.45 -3.09 -12.22
C ALA A 17 17.24 -4.05 -12.24
N LEU A 18 17.46 -5.35 -12.01
CA LEU A 18 16.41 -6.38 -11.99
C LEU A 18 15.82 -6.60 -10.60
N THR A 19 16.43 -6.09 -9.53
CA THR A 19 15.87 -6.15 -8.16
C THR A 19 15.02 -4.91 -7.86
N SER A 20 13.96 -4.66 -8.63
CA SER A 20 12.87 -3.83 -8.14
C SER A 20 12.09 -4.64 -7.11
N LEU A 21 12.67 -4.79 -5.91
CA LEU A 21 11.97 -5.41 -4.80
C LEU A 21 10.71 -4.57 -4.55
N PRO A 22 9.51 -5.17 -4.44
CA PRO A 22 8.36 -4.42 -3.97
C PRO A 22 8.72 -3.93 -2.56
N SER A 23 8.95 -2.63 -2.42
CA SER A 23 9.15 -2.00 -1.11
C SER A 23 7.83 -2.05 -0.36
N HIS A 24 7.61 -3.18 0.31
CA HIS A 24 6.60 -3.28 1.34
C HIS A 24 7.12 -2.50 2.55
N ALA A 25 6.93 -1.18 2.54
CA ALA A 25 7.08 -0.37 3.74
C ALA A 25 5.89 -0.72 4.65
N GLU A 26 6.10 -1.69 5.53
CA GLU A 26 5.19 -2.03 6.63
C GLU A 26 5.97 -1.92 7.95
N ILE A 27 5.38 -1.22 8.90
CA ILE A 27 5.93 -0.96 10.23
C ILE A 27 4.95 -1.56 11.23
N THR A 28 5.45 -2.45 12.07
CA THR A 28 4.71 -2.93 13.24
C THR A 28 4.80 -1.86 14.32
N LEU A 29 3.67 -1.21 14.62
CA LEU A 29 3.58 -0.21 15.68
C LEU A 29 3.36 -0.87 17.04
N LEU A 30 2.56 -1.94 17.08
CA LEU A 30 2.34 -2.75 18.27
C LEU A 30 2.58 -4.21 17.88
N LYS A 31 3.47 -4.87 18.61
CA LYS A 31 3.75 -6.29 18.42
C LYS A 31 3.02 -7.07 19.50
N GLN A 32 2.23 -8.05 19.08
CA GLN A 32 1.51 -8.91 19.99
C GLN A 32 2.49 -9.75 20.84
N ASP A 33 2.32 -9.67 22.15
CA ASP A 33 2.98 -10.45 23.20
C ASP A 33 1.99 -10.64 24.37
N PRO A 34 1.02 -11.58 24.30
CA PRO A 34 -0.12 -11.59 25.20
C PRO A 34 0.28 -11.78 26.68
N GLN A 35 0.00 -10.77 27.50
CA GLN A 35 0.24 -10.79 28.95
C GLN A 35 -1.08 -10.72 29.73
N ALA A 36 -1.10 -11.34 30.91
CA ALA A 36 -2.27 -11.32 31.78
C ALA A 36 -2.53 -9.89 32.29
N GLY A 37 -3.76 -9.39 32.14
CA GLY A 37 -4.14 -8.06 32.60
C GLY A 37 -3.78 -6.89 31.66
N ASP A 38 -3.11 -7.15 30.52
CA ASP A 38 -2.82 -6.13 29.50
C ASP A 38 -3.59 -6.39 28.19
N PRO A 39 -4.65 -5.61 27.89
CA PRO A 39 -5.39 -5.74 26.64
C PRO A 39 -4.57 -5.41 25.39
N LEU A 40 -3.65 -4.45 25.43
CA LEU A 40 -2.89 -4.01 24.26
C LEU A 40 -1.82 -5.02 23.86
N SER A 41 -1.29 -5.77 24.83
CA SER A 41 -0.37 -6.88 24.59
C SER A 41 -0.90 -7.94 23.61
N ARG A 42 -2.23 -8.01 23.44
CA ARG A 42 -2.93 -8.94 22.53
C ARG A 42 -3.03 -8.42 21.11
N LEU A 43 -2.69 -7.15 20.85
CA LEU A 43 -2.82 -6.50 19.56
C LEU A 43 -1.50 -6.51 18.79
N ASN A 44 -1.54 -7.06 17.58
CA ASN A 44 -0.55 -6.79 16.56
C ASN A 44 -1.12 -5.75 15.60
N PHE A 45 -0.54 -4.55 15.58
CA PHE A 45 -0.95 -3.46 14.72
C PHE A 45 0.17 -3.07 13.77
N THR A 46 -0.10 -3.17 12.46
CA THR A 46 0.84 -2.80 11.42
C THR A 46 0.28 -1.70 10.53
N VAL A 47 1.16 -0.79 10.16
CA VAL A 47 0.88 0.30 9.22
C VAL A 47 1.84 0.17 8.07
N GLY A 48 1.30 0.10 6.86
CA GLY A 48 2.10 0.08 5.66
C GLY A 48 1.47 0.86 4.54
N GLY A 49 2.05 0.79 3.36
CA GLY A 49 1.53 1.58 2.25
C GLY A 49 2.45 1.62 1.05
N SER A 50 2.17 2.58 0.18
CA SER A 50 3.07 3.02 -0.89
C SER A 50 2.72 4.44 -1.30
N ILE A 51 3.73 5.21 -1.70
CA ILE A 51 3.58 6.51 -2.34
C ILE A 51 3.93 6.33 -3.81
N ARG A 52 3.06 6.78 -4.73
CA ARG A 52 3.16 6.48 -6.16
C ARG A 52 2.96 7.70 -7.06
N PRO A 53 3.93 8.63 -7.13
CA PRO A 53 3.91 9.66 -8.17
C PRO A 53 4.07 9.00 -9.54
N GLN A 54 3.30 9.46 -10.54
CA GLN A 54 3.36 8.96 -11.91
C GLN A 54 3.30 10.09 -12.91
N PHE A 55 3.93 9.85 -14.07
CA PHE A 55 3.89 10.72 -15.24
C PHE A 55 3.54 9.85 -16.44
N ASN A 56 2.49 10.20 -17.15
CA ASN A 56 2.14 9.55 -18.40
C ASN A 56 2.45 10.52 -19.54
N MET A 57 3.32 10.10 -20.45
CA MET A 57 3.66 10.84 -21.66
C MET A 57 3.21 10.02 -22.86
N MET A 58 2.31 10.57 -23.68
CA MET A 58 1.90 9.98 -24.95
C MET A 58 2.60 10.70 -26.12
N THR A 59 2.99 9.95 -27.14
CA THR A 59 3.62 10.54 -28.34
C THR A 59 2.58 11.31 -29.16
N GLY A 60 2.92 12.51 -29.60
CA GLY A 60 2.02 13.41 -30.35
C GLY A 60 1.18 14.30 -29.44
N ASP A 61 0.09 14.87 -29.98
CA ASP A 61 -0.80 15.79 -29.24
C ASP A 61 -1.89 15.07 -28.42
N GLY A 62 -1.84 13.74 -28.31
CA GLY A 62 -2.91 12.91 -27.72
C GLY A 62 -3.15 13.09 -26.21
N ASP A 63 -2.20 13.65 -25.47
CA ASP A 63 -2.31 13.99 -24.04
C ASP A 63 -2.11 15.49 -23.77
N LYS A 64 -2.21 16.34 -24.81
CA LYS A 64 -2.02 17.78 -24.69
C LYS A 64 -3.03 18.38 -23.71
N GLY A 65 -2.52 19.09 -22.70
CA GLY A 65 -3.33 19.66 -21.62
C GLY A 65 -3.73 18.66 -20.52
N SER A 66 -3.33 17.38 -20.60
CA SER A 66 -3.64 16.39 -19.57
C SER A 66 -2.82 16.60 -18.30
N TYR A 67 -3.50 16.62 -17.15
CA TYR A 67 -2.87 16.64 -15.82
C TYR A 67 -1.88 15.49 -15.62
N LYS A 68 -2.06 14.36 -16.32
CA LYS A 68 -1.19 13.18 -16.20
C LYS A 68 0.24 13.43 -16.68
N ARG A 69 0.47 14.50 -17.44
CA ARG A 69 1.81 14.94 -17.87
C ARG A 69 2.56 15.72 -16.78
N ASN A 70 1.83 16.35 -15.87
CA ASN A 70 2.40 17.24 -14.86
C ASN A 70 2.84 16.49 -13.59
N GLY A 71 2.56 15.19 -13.53
CA GLY A 71 2.76 14.38 -12.34
C GLY A 71 1.45 14.26 -11.58
N PHE A 72 0.98 13.04 -11.35
CA PHE A 72 -0.27 12.78 -10.67
C PHE A 72 -0.12 11.64 -9.66
N ASP A 73 -1.09 11.49 -8.77
CA ASP A 73 -1.13 10.32 -7.90
C ASP A 73 -1.56 9.07 -8.66
N GLY A 74 -0.64 8.13 -8.79
CA GLY A 74 -0.85 6.85 -9.46
C GLY A 74 -1.41 5.74 -8.56
N GLY A 75 -1.95 6.08 -7.38
CA GLY A 75 -2.52 5.15 -6.43
C GLY A 75 -1.67 4.97 -5.16
N THR A 76 -1.25 6.09 -4.56
CA THR A 76 -0.75 6.15 -3.18
C THR A 76 -1.80 5.57 -2.25
N ARG A 77 -1.33 4.78 -1.28
CA ARG A 77 -2.23 4.10 -0.33
C ARG A 77 -1.57 3.88 1.02
N PHE A 78 -2.39 3.95 2.06
CA PHE A 78 -2.05 3.56 3.42
C PHE A 78 -2.89 2.34 3.81
N ARG A 79 -2.24 1.41 4.48
CA ARG A 79 -2.79 0.12 4.89
C ARG A 79 -2.65 0.02 6.40
N PHE A 80 -3.75 -0.28 7.06
CA PHE A 80 -3.83 -0.47 8.50
C PHE A 80 -4.32 -1.89 8.73
N ALA A 81 -3.51 -2.71 9.39
CA ALA A 81 -3.88 -4.07 9.73
C ALA A 81 -3.82 -4.24 11.25
N ALA A 82 -4.92 -4.74 11.82
CA ALA A 82 -5.04 -5.08 13.22
C ALA A 82 -5.35 -6.56 13.36
N ASP A 83 -4.64 -7.23 14.25
CA ASP A 83 -4.81 -8.63 14.61
C ASP A 83 -4.82 -8.72 16.13
N TYR A 84 -6.01 -8.89 16.70
CA TYR A 84 -6.22 -8.88 18.13
C TYR A 84 -6.52 -10.30 18.62
N TYR A 85 -5.65 -10.84 19.45
CA TYR A 85 -5.80 -12.18 20.02
C TYR A 85 -6.90 -12.23 21.08
N LEU A 86 -7.88 -13.11 20.86
CA LEU A 86 -8.98 -13.34 21.79
C LEU A 86 -8.65 -14.48 22.76
N PHE A 87 -8.69 -15.72 22.27
CA PHE A 87 -8.44 -16.96 23.02
C PHE A 87 -8.25 -18.13 22.04
N ASP A 88 -7.67 -19.25 22.48
CA ASP A 88 -7.53 -20.49 21.70
C ASP A 88 -7.05 -20.27 20.25
N ASP A 89 -5.98 -19.52 20.02
CA ASP A 89 -5.49 -19.21 18.65
C ASP A 89 -6.52 -18.52 17.73
N ILE A 90 -7.61 -17.97 18.28
CA ILE A 90 -8.59 -17.15 17.57
C ILE A 90 -8.20 -15.68 17.74
N SER A 91 -8.11 -14.99 16.61
CA SER A 91 -7.90 -13.56 16.54
C SER A 91 -9.07 -12.87 15.85
N TRP A 92 -9.39 -11.66 16.30
CA TRP A 92 -10.19 -10.71 15.56
C TRP A 92 -9.26 -9.88 14.66
N ILE A 93 -9.48 -9.99 13.35
CA ILE A 93 -8.67 -9.28 12.35
C ILE A 93 -9.46 -8.15 11.73
N SER A 94 -8.81 -7.02 11.48
CA SER A 94 -9.38 -5.90 10.74
C SER A 94 -8.33 -5.31 9.79
N TYR A 95 -8.79 -4.90 8.62
CA TYR A 95 -7.93 -4.31 7.60
C TYR A 95 -8.63 -3.14 6.94
N TYR A 96 -7.88 -2.05 6.77
CA TYR A 96 -8.34 -0.86 6.07
C TYR A 96 -7.25 -0.37 5.11
N GLU A 97 -7.61 -0.21 3.84
CA GLU A 97 -6.76 0.41 2.82
C GLU A 97 -7.39 1.72 2.35
N LEU A 98 -6.68 2.81 2.58
CA LEU A 98 -7.04 4.16 2.20
C LEU A 98 -6.18 4.59 1.02
N GLY A 99 -6.78 4.82 -0.13
CA GLY A 99 -6.15 5.53 -1.25
C GLY A 99 -6.17 7.03 -0.98
N VAL A 100 -5.06 7.70 -1.28
CA VAL A 100 -4.93 9.16 -1.10
C VAL A 100 -4.44 9.76 -2.40
N ASN A 101 -5.22 10.68 -2.95
CA ASN A 101 -4.82 11.51 -4.07
C ASN A 101 -4.09 12.73 -3.52
N ILE A 102 -2.76 12.62 -3.40
CA ILE A 102 -1.92 13.64 -2.78
C ILE A 102 -2.07 15.02 -3.46
N PRO A 103 -2.03 15.13 -4.81
CA PRO A 103 -2.26 16.41 -5.48
C PRO A 103 -3.64 17.02 -5.21
N ALA A 104 -4.71 16.20 -5.17
CA ALA A 104 -6.05 16.71 -4.84
C ALA A 104 -6.17 17.12 -3.37
N LEU A 105 -5.52 16.40 -2.46
CA LEU A 105 -5.52 16.74 -1.03
C LEU A 105 -4.85 18.10 -0.74
N PHE A 106 -3.87 18.49 -1.55
CA PHE A 106 -3.13 19.75 -1.43
C PHE A 106 -3.53 20.80 -2.49
N ASP A 107 -4.62 20.58 -3.23
CA ASP A 107 -5.13 21.48 -4.27
C ASP A 107 -4.07 21.90 -5.32
N TRP A 108 -3.30 20.94 -5.83
CA TRP A 108 -2.30 21.20 -6.86
C TRP A 108 -2.94 21.39 -8.24
N ASP A 109 -2.85 22.61 -8.75
CA ASP A 109 -3.40 22.99 -10.05
C ASP A 109 -2.93 22.06 -11.19
N ASN A 110 -3.87 21.44 -11.90
CA ASN A 110 -3.61 20.60 -13.06
C ASN A 110 -2.74 19.35 -12.77
N HIS A 111 -2.90 18.73 -11.60
CA HIS A 111 -2.25 17.47 -11.21
C HIS A 111 -3.22 16.31 -10.89
N TYR A 112 -4.53 16.54 -11.00
CA TYR A 112 -5.59 15.55 -10.80
C TYR A 112 -6.77 15.85 -11.72
N ALA A 113 -7.70 14.89 -11.87
CA ALA A 113 -8.92 15.10 -12.64
C ALA A 113 -9.88 16.04 -11.90
N GLU A 114 -10.61 16.88 -12.64
CA GLU A 114 -11.65 17.74 -12.04
C GLU A 114 -12.68 16.89 -11.28
N GLY A 115 -13.01 17.31 -10.05
CA GLY A 115 -13.91 16.57 -9.16
C GLY A 115 -13.33 15.30 -8.54
N ALA A 116 -12.02 15.03 -8.69
CA ALA A 116 -11.40 13.86 -8.07
C ALA A 116 -11.48 13.94 -6.53
N ASN A 117 -11.82 12.81 -5.91
CA ASN A 117 -11.80 12.69 -4.46
C ASN A 117 -10.36 12.79 -3.92
N ASN A 118 -10.21 13.42 -2.76
CA ASN A 118 -8.93 13.48 -2.03
C ASN A 118 -8.55 12.10 -1.50
N THR A 119 -9.54 11.31 -1.10
CA THR A 119 -9.36 9.98 -0.55
C THR A 119 -10.40 9.00 -1.07
N THR A 120 -10.00 7.76 -1.22
CA THR A 120 -10.88 6.65 -1.60
C THR A 120 -10.62 5.50 -0.67
N ARG A 121 -11.65 4.94 -0.04
CA ARG A 121 -11.50 3.63 0.61
C ARG A 121 -11.31 2.60 -0.52
N ARG A 122 -10.38 1.67 -0.35
CA ARG A 122 -10.02 0.67 -1.37
C ARG A 122 -10.31 -0.75 -0.90
N MET A 123 -10.18 -0.96 0.41
CA MET A 123 -10.51 -2.20 1.06
C MET A 123 -10.87 -1.92 2.51
N LEU A 124 -11.92 -2.59 2.98
CA LEU A 124 -12.27 -2.63 4.38
C LEU A 124 -12.85 -4.00 4.67
N TYR A 125 -12.25 -4.73 5.59
CA TYR A 125 -12.82 -5.96 6.09
C TYR A 125 -12.51 -6.15 7.57
N THR A 126 -13.35 -6.95 8.21
CA THR A 126 -13.13 -7.43 9.57
C THR A 126 -13.58 -8.89 9.66
N GLY A 127 -12.97 -9.67 10.54
CA GLY A 127 -13.20 -11.11 10.55
C GLY A 127 -12.52 -11.84 11.69
N LEU A 128 -12.68 -13.17 11.69
CA LEU A 128 -12.06 -14.06 12.65
C LEU A 128 -11.03 -14.94 11.95
N LYS A 129 -9.85 -15.07 12.56
CA LYS A 129 -8.75 -15.92 12.10
C LYS A 129 -8.45 -16.98 13.14
N LYS A 130 -8.24 -18.22 12.71
CA LYS A 130 -7.71 -19.32 13.52
C LYS A 130 -6.44 -19.86 12.87
N ARG A 131 -5.36 -20.03 13.64
CA ARG A 131 -4.00 -20.40 13.15
C ARG A 131 -3.98 -21.50 12.09
N TYR A 132 -4.70 -22.59 12.30
CA TYR A 132 -4.66 -23.78 11.42
C TYR A 132 -5.85 -23.91 10.46
N LEU A 133 -6.91 -23.12 10.65
CA LEU A 133 -8.15 -23.23 9.86
C LEU A 133 -8.28 -22.11 8.82
N GLY A 134 -7.51 -21.03 8.95
CA GLY A 134 -7.62 -19.85 8.10
C GLY A 134 -8.52 -18.79 8.73
N TYR A 135 -9.20 -17.99 7.91
CA TYR A 135 -10.03 -16.88 8.39
C TYR A 135 -11.33 -16.77 7.60
N VAL A 136 -12.34 -16.20 8.25
CA VAL A 136 -13.59 -15.73 7.64
C VAL A 136 -13.70 -14.23 7.87
N ASN A 137 -14.08 -13.47 6.85
CA ASN A 137 -14.24 -12.03 6.97
C ASN A 137 -15.53 -11.53 6.31
N LEU A 138 -15.98 -10.40 6.82
CA LEU A 138 -16.98 -9.54 6.20
C LEU A 138 -16.23 -8.41 5.54
N ARG A 139 -16.26 -8.38 4.21
CA ARG A 139 -15.72 -7.28 3.43
C ARG A 139 -16.83 -6.28 3.16
N ALA A 140 -16.57 -5.00 3.42
CA ALA A 140 -17.43 -3.95 2.94
C ALA A 140 -17.37 -3.94 1.41
N ALA A 141 -18.52 -4.21 0.77
CA ALA A 141 -18.65 -4.01 -0.66
C ALA A 141 -18.66 -2.50 -0.92
N GLU A 142 -17.72 -2.01 -1.72
CA GLU A 142 -17.82 -0.66 -2.25
C GLU A 142 -18.68 -0.70 -3.50
N GLN A 143 -19.88 -0.13 -3.39
CA GLN A 143 -20.64 0.36 -4.52
C GLN A 143 -20.00 1.68 -4.96
N HIS A 144 -19.20 1.65 -6.02
CA HIS A 144 -18.98 2.85 -6.81
C HIS A 144 -20.11 2.93 -7.84
N LEU A 145 -21.19 3.63 -7.47
CA LEU A 145 -22.07 4.28 -8.44
C LEU A 145 -21.57 5.72 -8.58
N LEU A 146 -21.19 6.04 -9.82
CA LEU A 146 -20.86 7.35 -10.39
C LEU A 146 -19.44 7.87 -10.12
#